data_AF-A0A972ZK81-F1
#
_entry.id   AF-A0A972ZK81-F1
#
_cell.length_a   1.000
_cell.length_b   1.000
_cell.length_c   1.000
_cell.angle_alpha   90.00
_cell.angle_beta   90.00
_cell.angle_gamma   90.00
#
_symmetry.space_group_name_H-M   'P 1'
#
loop_
_entity.id
_entity.type
_entity.pdbx_description
1 polymer ?
#
loop_
_entity_poly.entity_id
_entity_poly.type
_entity_poly.pdbx_seq_one_letter_code
_entity_poly.pdbx_strand_id
1 'polypeptide(L)' 'CTPGMLLTAAELLNEGKPATRAEIRTHLSGNYCRCTGYHAIIDAIETTNNKRLGTK' A
#
# COMPACT_ATOMS: atom_id res chain seq x y z
N CYS A 1 5.53 -1.40 -13.12
CA CYS A 1 4.64 -1.76 -12.00
C CYS A 1 3.95 -0.54 -11.37
N THR A 2 4.54 0.65 -11.42
CA THR A 2 4.07 1.85 -10.68
C THR A 2 2.60 2.20 -10.87
N PRO A 3 2.02 2.25 -12.09
CA PRO A 3 0.61 2.60 -12.24
C PRO A 3 -0.34 1.60 -11.54
N GLY A 4 -0.11 0.29 -11.71
CA GLY A 4 -0.90 -0.75 -11.04
C GLY A 4 -0.77 -0.71 -9.53
N MET A 5 0.46 -0.51 -9.02
CA MET A 5 0.70 -0.33 -7.58
C MET A 5 -0.05 0.86 -7.00
N LEU A 6 -0.05 2.00 -7.70
CA LEU A 6 -0.74 3.21 -7.24
C LEU A 6 -2.26 3.04 -7.22
N LEU A 7 -2.85 2.44 -8.26
CA LEU A 7 -4.30 2.23 -8.31
C LEU A 7 -4.76 1.24 -7.23
N THR A 8 -4.07 0.11 -7.08
CA THR A 8 -4.39 -0.88 -6.05
C THR A 8 -4.16 -0.32 -4.64
N ALA A 9 -3.11 0.48 -4.42
CA ALA A 9 -2.93 1.17 -3.14
C ALA A 9 -4.03 2.22 -2.89
N ALA A 10 -4.45 2.97 -3.91
CA ALA A 10 -5.49 3.98 -3.78
C ALA A 10 -6.84 3.36 -3.39
N GLU A 11 -7.18 2.20 -3.97
CA GLU A 11 -8.36 1.42 -3.59
C GLU A 11 -8.34 1.04 -2.11
N LEU A 12 -7.26 0.40 -1.65
CA LEU A 12 -7.07 0.05 -0.23
C LEU A 12 -7.20 1.27 0.70
N LEU A 13 -6.55 2.37 0.34
CA LEU A 13 -6.54 3.60 1.16
C LEU A 13 -7.88 4.36 1.14
N ASN A 14 -8.79 4.04 0.23
CA ASN A 14 -10.13 4.61 0.20
C ASN A 14 -11.09 3.91 1.18
N GLU A 15 -10.71 2.75 1.73
CA GLU A 15 -11.49 2.06 2.77
C GLU A 15 -11.52 2.84 4.09
N GLY A 16 -10.59 3.79 4.30
CA GLY A 16 -10.62 4.69 5.45
C GLY A 16 -10.42 4.01 6.81
N LYS A 17 -9.70 2.87 6.84
CA LYS A 17 -9.40 2.12 8.07
C LYS A 17 -7.91 1.77 8.17
N PRO A 18 -7.39 1.54 9.39
CA PRO A 18 -6.04 1.03 9.58
C PRO A 18 -5.85 -0.28 8.82
N ALA A 19 -4.75 -0.39 8.08
CA ALA A 19 -4.36 -1.55 7.30
C ALA A 19 -2.98 -1.98 7.76
N THR A 20 -2.86 -3.25 8.11
CA THR A 20 -1.61 -3.88 8.52
C THR A 20 -0.70 -4.12 7.30
N ARG A 21 0.60 -4.28 7.54
CA ARG A 21 1.55 -4.64 6.47
C ARG A 21 1.20 -5.96 5.77
N ALA A 22 0.58 -6.90 6.48
CA ALA A 22 0.12 -8.16 5.90
C ALA A 22 -1.04 -7.95 4.92
N GLU A 23 -2.02 -7.12 5.30
CA GLU A 23 -3.14 -6.74 4.42
C GLU A 23 -2.65 -5.98 3.19
N ILE A 24 -1.73 -5.03 3.35
CA ILE A 24 -1.11 -4.29 2.23
C ILE A 24 -0.44 -5.28 1.26
N ARG A 25 0.34 -6.26 1.77
CA ARG A 25 1.00 -7.26 0.93
C ARG A 25 0.00 -8.12 0.15
N THR A 26 -1.04 -8.60 0.82
CA THR A 26 -2.08 -9.41 0.19
C THR A 26 -2.80 -8.61 -0.90
N HIS A 27 -3.11 -7.35 -0.62
CA HIS A 27 -3.80 -6.47 -1.56
C HIS A 27 -2.95 -6.17 -2.80
N LEU A 28 -1.62 -6.05 -2.65
CA LEU A 28 -0.68 -5.85 -3.75
C LEU A 28 -0.29 -7.14 -4.51
N SER A 29 -0.75 -8.32 -4.08
CA SER A 29 -0.25 -9.62 -4.61
C SER A 29 -0.44 -9.80 -6.13
N GLY A 30 -1.42 -9.12 -6.74
CA GLY A 30 -1.63 -9.11 -8.18
C GLY A 30 -0.69 -8.18 -8.98
N ASN A 31 0.12 -7.36 -8.32
CA ASN A 31 1.02 -6.40 -8.96
C ASN A 31 2.48 -6.84 -8.83
N TYR A 32 3.09 -7.28 -9.92
CA TYR A 32 4.51 -7.68 -9.90
C TYR A 32 5.45 -6.49 -10.01
N CYS A 33 6.47 -6.45 -9.14
CA CYS A 33 7.56 -5.49 -9.19
C CYS A 33 8.91 -6.21 -9.21
N ARG A 34 9.83 -5.74 -10.08
CA ARG A 34 11.20 -6.30 -10.17
C ARG A 34 12.27 -5.43 -9.53
N CYS A 35 11.98 -4.15 -9.24
CA CYS A 35 13.01 -3.19 -8.85
C CYS A 35 13.17 -3.04 -7.33
N THR A 36 12.07 -3.07 -6.57
CA THR A 36 12.08 -2.60 -5.17
C THR A 36 12.07 -3.72 -4.12
N GLY A 37 11.84 -4.96 -4.53
CA GLY A 37 11.54 -6.06 -3.59
C GLY A 37 10.30 -5.79 -2.71
N TYR A 38 9.41 -4.88 -3.12
CA TYR A 38 8.17 -4.46 -2.45
C TYR A 38 8.33 -3.66 -1.14
N HIS A 39 9.46 -3.74 -0.43
CA HIS A 39 9.62 -3.10 0.88
C HIS A 39 9.28 -1.61 0.89
N ALA A 40 9.93 -0.81 0.04
CA ALA A 40 9.70 0.63 -0.05
C ALA A 40 8.27 1.00 -0.47
N ILE A 41 7.59 0.15 -1.24
CA ILE A 41 6.20 0.36 -1.65
C ILE A 41 5.27 0.15 -0.45
N ILE A 42 5.48 -0.93 0.30
CA ILE A 42 4.69 -1.24 1.49
C ILE A 42 4.88 -0.16 2.55
N ASP A 43 6.12 0.31 2.75
CA ASP A 43 6.43 1.38 3.70
C ASP A 43 5.72 2.69 3.31
N ALA A 44 5.70 3.04 2.02
CA ALA A 44 5.01 4.22 1.52
C ALA A 44 3.48 4.15 1.72
N ILE A 45 2.88 2.98 1.50
CA ILE A 45 1.43 2.79 1.68
C ILE A 45 1.07 2.84 3.16
N GLU A 46 1.80 2.14 4.03
CA GLU A 46 1.58 2.16 5.49
C GLU A 46 1.70 3.59 6.05
N THR A 47 2.75 4.31 5.64
CA THR A 47 2.93 5.73 6.01
C THR A 47 1.76 6.58 5.55
N THR A 48 1.31 6.39 4.31
CA THR A 48 0.17 7.15 3.76
C THR A 48 -1.13 6.81 4.47
N ASN A 49 -1.35 5.55 4.83
CA ASN A 49 -2.54 5.12 5.54
C ASN A 49 -2.63 5.78 6.92
N ASN A 50 -1.55 5.71 7.70
CA ASN A 50 -1.47 6.35 9.02
C ASN A 50 -1.69 7.86 8.91
N LYS A 51 -1.11 8.51 7.89
CA LYS A 51 -1.29 9.94 7.64
C LYS A 51 -2.74 10.30 7.33
N ARG A 52 -3.46 9.49 6.53
CA ARG A 52 -4.88 9.73 6.20
C ARG A 52 -5.80 9.54 7.40
N LEU A 53 -5.45 8.65 8.32
CA LEU A 53 -6.21 8.35 9.54
C LEU A 53 -5.87 9.29 10.72
N GLY A 54 -4.85 10.13 10.57
CA GLY A 54 -4.38 11.01 11.64
C GLY A 54 -3.69 10.28 12.81
N THR A 55 -3.24 9.03 12.59
CA THR A 55 -2.64 8.18 13.63
C THR A 55 -1.12 8.26 13.74
N LYS A 56 -0.46 9.04 12.88
CA LYS A 56 0.94 9.50 13.02
C LYS A 56 1.30 10.52 11.94
#